data_AF-A0A2H4VM10-F1
#
_entry.id   AF-A0A2H4VM10-F1
#
_cell.length_a   1.000
_cell.length_b   1.000
_cell.length_c   1.000
_cell.angle_alpha   90.00
_cell.angle_beta   90.00
_cell.angle_gamma   90.00
#
_symmetry.space_group_name_H-M   'P 1'
#
loop_
_entity.id
_entity.type
_entity.pdbx_description
1 polymer ?
#
loop_
_entity_poly.entity_id
_entity_poly.type
_entity_poly.pdbx_seq_one_letter_code
_entity_poly.pdbx_strand_id
1 'polypeptide(L)'
;MSGGFVDIEKVEKLVKKKRAKFPEKLIQEIAEAAERHQLDDDELDELVKEIKRAYIRSEVESGEAVGTVAAQSVGEPGTQMTMRTFHYAGVAELNVTLGLPRLIEIVDARKKISTPTMAIYFDEDHASDEEFIRTIANRIGKITFNDILKDFNVNYASMNMSVEIDEEQVKEKRLDYDEVMAKIEKTFKSVEINNNLLSFEPKITESKHAIRELRLLADKVRDLQISGIKNIGKVVIRKEGQEWVIHTEGSNLGAVLKMDGVDPVRTTTNDIHEVEKVLGVEAARNSIIHEAQTTMEEQGLTVDVRHIMLVADMMTADGKVKSIGRHGISGEKASVLARASFEETGKHLLRASIRGEVDHLTGIIENIIIGQPIPLGTGSVGVIMKEK
;
A
#
# COMPACT_ATOMS: atom_id res chain seq x y z
N MET A 1 34.59 23.45 12.95
CA MET A 1 34.72 23.24 14.41
C MET A 1 34.41 21.78 14.66
N SER A 2 35.42 21.05 15.12
CA SER A 2 35.44 19.60 15.36
C SER A 2 34.31 19.19 16.30
N GLY A 3 33.33 18.45 15.78
CA GLY A 3 32.28 17.82 16.59
C GLY A 3 32.92 16.86 17.59
N GLY A 4 32.54 17.02 18.86
CA GLY A 4 32.94 16.11 19.92
C GLY A 4 32.57 14.69 19.52
N PHE A 5 33.56 13.81 19.52
CA PHE A 5 33.32 12.37 19.51
C PHE A 5 32.55 12.08 20.80
N VAL A 6 31.24 11.87 20.66
CA VAL A 6 30.36 11.38 21.72
C VAL A 6 31.06 10.19 22.39
N ASP A 7 31.09 10.18 23.73
CA ASP A 7 31.78 9.16 24.56
C ASP A 7 31.05 7.78 24.51
N ILE A 8 30.50 7.42 23.32
CA ILE A 8 29.75 6.19 23.01
C ILE A 8 30.58 4.97 23.39
N GLU A 9 31.89 4.99 23.17
CA GLU A 9 32.76 3.87 23.53
C GLU A 9 32.79 3.58 25.04
N LYS A 10 32.71 4.60 25.90
CA LYS A 10 32.67 4.40 27.36
C LYS A 10 31.34 3.80 27.78
N VAL A 11 30.24 4.33 27.26
CA VAL A 11 28.88 3.82 27.52
C VAL A 11 28.74 2.39 27.00
N GLU A 12 29.23 2.09 25.79
CA GLU A 12 29.24 0.74 25.24
C GLU A 12 30.05 -0.25 26.09
N LYS A 13 31.22 0.15 26.58
CA LYS A 13 32.04 -0.68 27.47
C LYS A 13 31.31 -0.97 28.78
N LEU A 14 30.63 0.02 29.35
CA LEU A 14 29.80 -0.15 30.56
C LEU A 14 28.58 -1.06 30.32
N VAL A 15 27.87 -0.87 29.20
CA VAL A 15 26.73 -1.70 28.78
C VAL A 15 27.16 -3.15 28.55
N LYS A 16 28.28 -3.38 27.87
CA LYS A 16 28.90 -4.70 27.66
C LYS A 16 29.32 -5.34 28.99
N LYS A 17 29.97 -4.58 29.88
CA LYS A 17 30.36 -5.03 31.23
C LYS A 17 29.15 -5.46 32.06
N LYS A 18 28.02 -4.77 31.92
CA LYS A 18 26.76 -5.07 32.62
C LYS A 18 25.87 -6.09 31.92
N ARG A 19 26.30 -6.67 30.79
CA ARG A 19 25.52 -7.64 29.99
C ARG A 19 24.11 -7.13 29.64
N ALA A 20 23.94 -5.83 29.45
CA ALA A 20 22.68 -5.28 28.99
C ALA A 20 22.65 -5.31 27.45
N LYS A 21 21.59 -5.87 26.88
CA LYS A 21 21.38 -5.90 25.43
C LYS A 21 20.44 -4.75 25.05
N PHE A 22 20.98 -3.54 25.01
CA PHE A 22 20.20 -2.37 24.62
C PHE A 22 20.28 -2.16 23.09
N PRO A 23 19.20 -1.63 22.46
CA PRO A 23 19.27 -1.13 21.10
C PRO A 23 20.30 0.00 20.97
N GLU A 24 20.94 0.12 19.82
CA GLU A 24 21.97 1.15 19.56
C GLU A 24 21.44 2.57 19.80
N LYS A 25 20.19 2.85 19.42
CA LYS A 25 19.55 4.15 19.68
C LYS A 25 19.49 4.50 21.16
N LEU A 26 19.18 3.52 22.02
CA LEU A 26 19.12 3.76 23.47
C LEU A 26 20.53 4.01 24.04
N ILE A 27 21.57 3.38 23.48
CA ILE A 27 22.96 3.64 23.87
C ILE A 27 23.36 5.06 23.49
N GLN A 28 22.97 5.53 22.30
CA GLN A 28 23.19 6.89 21.85
C GLN A 28 22.48 7.91 22.76
N GLU A 29 21.20 7.68 23.09
CA GLU A 29 20.44 8.54 24.00
C GLU A 29 21.07 8.63 25.41
N ILE A 30 21.60 7.51 25.92
CA ILE A 30 22.33 7.50 27.20
C ILE A 30 23.61 8.32 27.10
N ALA A 31 24.35 8.20 26.00
CA ALA A 31 25.59 8.95 25.79
C ALA A 31 25.32 10.46 25.68
N GLU A 32 24.29 10.86 24.95
CA GLU A 32 23.84 12.25 24.87
C GLU A 32 23.38 12.79 26.23
N ALA A 33 22.64 12.00 27.01
CA ALA A 33 22.20 12.39 28.35
C ALA A 33 23.38 12.55 29.31
N ALA A 34 24.38 11.66 29.23
CA ALA A 34 25.58 11.73 30.05
C ALA A 34 26.40 13.00 29.77
N GLU A 35 26.55 13.38 28.51
CA GLU A 35 27.24 14.60 28.11
C GLU A 35 26.43 15.86 28.50
N ARG A 36 25.11 15.86 28.29
CA ARG A 36 24.23 16.99 28.61
C ARG A 36 24.24 17.32 30.10
N HIS A 37 24.31 16.31 30.96
CA HIS A 37 24.29 16.47 32.41
C HIS A 37 25.68 16.40 33.07
N GLN A 38 26.74 16.17 32.29
CA GLN A 38 28.12 16.04 32.77
C GLN A 38 28.24 15.04 33.92
N LEU A 39 27.64 13.86 33.75
CA LEU A 39 27.61 12.82 34.78
C LEU A 39 29.02 12.31 35.09
N ASP A 40 29.28 12.07 36.37
CA ASP A 40 30.49 11.36 36.80
C ASP A 40 30.42 9.87 36.43
N ASP A 41 31.55 9.18 36.43
CA ASP A 41 31.64 7.75 36.07
C ASP A 41 30.75 6.87 36.98
N ASP A 42 30.60 7.24 38.27
CA ASP A 42 29.74 6.55 39.24
C ASP A 42 28.24 6.82 39.00
N GLU A 43 27.89 8.06 38.65
CA GLU A 43 26.50 8.45 38.34
C GLU A 43 26.03 7.81 37.02
N LEU A 44 26.93 7.72 36.04
CA LEU A 44 26.69 7.00 34.80
C LEU A 44 26.47 5.51 35.06
N ASP A 45 27.23 4.90 35.97
CA ASP A 45 27.04 3.51 36.35
C ASP A 45 25.67 3.28 37.00
N GLU A 46 25.23 4.18 37.90
CA GLU A 46 23.91 4.13 38.51
C GLU A 46 22.79 4.31 37.49
N LEU A 47 22.91 5.28 36.58
CA LEU A 47 21.94 5.51 35.49
C LEU A 47 21.75 4.25 34.63
N VAL A 48 22.85 3.65 34.16
CA VAL A 48 22.78 2.42 33.35
C VAL A 48 22.14 1.27 34.14
N LYS A 49 22.32 1.22 35.46
CA LYS A 49 21.71 0.20 36.32
C LYS A 49 20.19 0.39 36.44
N GLU A 50 19.73 1.61 36.65
CA GLU A 50 18.29 1.89 36.73
C GLU A 50 17.61 1.71 35.37
N ILE A 51 18.23 2.15 34.27
CA ILE A 51 17.73 1.90 32.91
C ILE A 51 17.63 0.41 32.64
N LYS A 52 18.63 -0.38 33.04
CA LYS A 52 18.56 -1.84 32.90
C LYS A 52 17.39 -2.45 33.67
N ARG A 53 17.15 -2.00 34.91
CA ARG A 53 16.00 -2.47 35.70
C ARG A 53 14.67 -2.08 35.05
N ALA A 54 14.55 -0.84 34.59
CA ALA A 54 13.37 -0.36 33.89
C ALA A 54 13.13 -1.17 32.61
N TYR A 55 14.17 -1.39 31.80
CA TYR A 55 14.09 -2.15 30.56
C TYR A 55 13.61 -3.60 30.78
N ILE A 56 14.22 -4.32 31.73
CA ILE A 56 13.81 -5.70 32.07
C ILE A 56 12.36 -5.73 32.58
N ARG A 57 11.95 -4.72 33.37
CA ARG A 57 10.58 -4.61 33.85
C ARG A 57 9.57 -4.30 32.73
N SER A 58 10.03 -3.68 31.64
CA SER A 58 9.21 -3.36 30.46
C SER A 58 9.15 -4.48 29.43
N GLU A 59 9.87 -5.59 29.61
CA GLU A 59 9.75 -6.76 28.74
C GLU A 59 8.36 -7.40 28.90
N VAL A 60 7.83 -7.93 27.78
CA VAL A 60 6.53 -8.62 27.80
C VAL A 60 6.66 -9.94 28.56
N GLU A 61 5.67 -10.25 29.40
CA GLU A 61 5.64 -11.50 30.13
C GLU A 61 5.41 -12.69 29.19
N SER A 62 6.12 -13.80 29.43
CA SER A 62 5.96 -15.01 28.63
C SER A 62 4.59 -15.64 28.84
N GLY A 63 3.92 -16.02 27.76
CA GLY A 63 2.57 -16.59 27.78
C GLY A 63 1.45 -15.56 27.56
N GLU A 64 1.79 -14.28 27.40
CA GLU A 64 0.83 -13.22 27.08
C GLU A 64 0.13 -13.46 25.73
N ALA A 65 -1.17 -13.18 25.67
CA ALA A 65 -2.00 -13.42 24.48
C ALA A 65 -1.90 -12.26 23.47
N VAL A 66 -0.67 -11.96 23.02
CA VAL A 66 -0.36 -10.80 22.18
C VAL A 66 -1.19 -10.72 20.89
N GLY A 67 -1.56 -11.86 20.31
CA GLY A 67 -2.42 -11.91 19.12
C GLY A 67 -3.85 -11.41 19.41
N THR A 68 -4.42 -11.79 20.56
CA THR A 68 -5.76 -11.33 20.97
C THR A 68 -5.74 -9.84 21.30
N VAL A 69 -4.74 -9.39 22.06
CA VAL A 69 -4.59 -7.98 22.44
C VAL A 69 -4.39 -7.13 21.19
N ALA A 70 -3.49 -7.52 20.28
CA ALA A 70 -3.26 -6.79 19.04
C ALA A 70 -4.52 -6.72 18.17
N ALA A 71 -5.27 -7.82 18.04
CA ALA A 71 -6.51 -7.83 17.27
C ALA A 71 -7.56 -6.88 17.87
N GLN A 72 -7.66 -6.82 19.20
CA GLN A 72 -8.54 -5.89 19.90
C GLN A 72 -8.07 -4.44 19.72
N SER A 73 -6.79 -4.16 19.94
CA SER A 73 -6.22 -2.81 19.83
C SER A 73 -6.29 -2.24 18.42
N VAL A 74 -6.14 -3.07 17.38
CA VAL A 74 -6.29 -2.65 15.98
C VAL A 74 -7.78 -2.50 15.61
N GLY A 75 -8.67 -3.32 16.18
CA GLY A 75 -10.09 -3.34 15.87
C GLY A 75 -10.95 -2.31 16.62
N GLU A 76 -10.61 -1.99 17.87
CA GLU A 76 -11.34 -1.04 18.72
C GLU A 76 -11.49 0.35 18.09
N PRO A 77 -10.43 0.97 17.52
CA PRO A 77 -10.52 2.22 16.77
C PRO A 77 -11.59 2.19 15.66
N GLY A 78 -11.81 1.02 15.04
CA GLY A 78 -12.79 0.87 13.97
C GLY A 78 -14.22 1.20 14.38
N THR A 79 -14.58 1.06 15.66
CA THR A 79 -15.91 1.46 16.16
C THR A 79 -16.03 2.97 16.42
N GLN A 80 -14.89 3.63 16.65
CA GLN A 80 -14.79 5.05 16.96
C GLN A 80 -14.61 5.91 15.70
N MET A 81 -14.12 5.31 14.60
CA MET A 81 -14.02 5.91 13.27
C MET A 81 -15.42 6.19 12.69
N THR A 82 -15.98 7.33 13.08
CA THR A 82 -17.39 7.66 12.82
C THR A 82 -17.57 8.77 11.78
N MET A 83 -16.52 9.54 11.45
CA MET A 83 -16.63 10.65 10.49
C MET A 83 -15.64 10.51 9.34
N ARG A 84 -16.15 10.62 8.11
CA ARG A 84 -15.34 10.93 6.93
C ARG A 84 -14.97 12.41 7.01
N THR A 85 -13.76 12.74 7.43
CA THR A 85 -13.24 14.11 7.32
C THR A 85 -12.98 14.42 5.84
N PHE A 86 -14.03 14.82 5.12
CA PHE A 86 -13.99 15.21 3.71
C PHE A 86 -13.29 16.54 3.42
N HIS A 87 -12.61 17.12 4.42
CA HIS A 87 -12.02 18.44 4.30
C HIS A 87 -10.56 18.41 4.74
N TYR A 88 -9.72 17.77 3.94
CA TYR A 88 -8.31 18.16 3.89
C TYR A 88 -8.20 19.40 3.00
N ALA A 89 -7.94 20.55 3.63
CA ALA A 89 -7.58 21.79 2.94
C ALA A 89 -6.18 21.63 2.31
N GLY A 90 -6.11 20.90 1.20
CA GLY A 90 -4.85 20.68 0.47
C GLY A 90 -4.81 19.45 -0.43
N VAL A 91 -5.69 18.47 -0.22
CA VAL A 91 -5.78 17.22 -1.02
C VAL A 91 -7.11 17.18 -1.78
N ALA A 92 -7.54 18.32 -2.32
CA ALA A 92 -8.85 18.45 -2.96
C ALA A 92 -8.91 17.82 -4.37
N GLU A 93 -7.77 17.41 -4.95
CA GLU A 93 -7.70 17.02 -6.37
C GLU A 93 -7.69 15.51 -6.63
N LEU A 94 -7.39 14.68 -5.63
CA LEU A 94 -7.37 13.22 -5.74
C LEU A 94 -8.28 12.59 -4.68
N ASN A 95 -9.27 11.83 -5.14
CA ASN A 95 -10.18 11.10 -4.27
C ASN A 95 -9.45 9.88 -3.70
N VAL A 96 -8.96 9.97 -2.47
CA VAL A 96 -8.36 8.83 -1.76
C VAL A 96 -9.37 8.27 -0.76
N THR A 97 -9.54 6.96 -0.69
CA THR A 97 -10.27 6.30 0.39
C THR A 97 -9.49 6.45 1.69
N LEU A 98 -10.07 7.16 2.66
CA LEU A 98 -9.48 7.39 3.98
C LEU A 98 -10.27 6.67 5.08
N GLY A 99 -9.62 6.48 6.23
CA GLY A 99 -10.21 5.95 7.45
C GLY A 99 -10.52 4.44 7.41
N LEU A 100 -11.61 4.03 8.07
CA LEU A 100 -11.94 2.61 8.25
C LEU A 100 -12.05 1.79 6.95
N PRO A 101 -12.69 2.28 5.86
CA PRO A 101 -12.74 1.52 4.61
C PRO A 101 -11.34 1.15 4.09
N ARG A 102 -10.38 2.06 4.22
CA ARG A 102 -9.00 1.83 3.81
C ARG A 102 -8.32 0.77 4.68
N LEU A 103 -8.50 0.86 6.00
CA LEU A 103 -7.98 -0.15 6.92
C LEU A 103 -8.53 -1.55 6.63
N ILE A 104 -9.82 -1.65 6.27
CA ILE A 104 -10.44 -2.91 5.83
C ILE A 104 -9.80 -3.43 4.54
N GLU A 105 -9.55 -2.56 3.55
CA GLU A 105 -8.88 -2.97 2.31
C GLU A 105 -7.47 -3.55 2.54
N ILE A 106 -6.72 -2.94 3.46
CA ILE A 106 -5.38 -3.38 3.86
C ILE A 106 -5.45 -4.76 4.52
N VAL A 107 -6.26 -4.92 5.57
CA VAL A 107 -6.37 -6.16 6.35
C VAL A 107 -6.98 -7.32 5.54
N ASP A 108 -7.89 -7.03 4.61
CA ASP A 108 -8.42 -8.01 3.65
C ASP A 108 -7.43 -8.33 2.53
N ALA A 109 -6.29 -7.62 2.44
CA ALA A 109 -5.34 -7.72 1.34
C ALA A 109 -6.04 -7.73 -0.03
N ARG A 110 -6.90 -6.74 -0.30
CA ARG A 110 -7.70 -6.74 -1.54
C ARG A 110 -6.82 -6.59 -2.78
N LYS A 111 -7.04 -7.47 -3.76
CA LYS A 111 -6.32 -7.44 -5.05
C LYS A 111 -6.61 -6.20 -5.91
N LYS A 112 -7.76 -5.56 -5.70
CA LYS A 112 -8.17 -4.32 -6.36
C LYS A 112 -8.69 -3.39 -5.29
N ILE A 113 -7.96 -2.30 -5.08
CA ILE A 113 -8.33 -1.23 -4.16
C ILE A 113 -9.22 -0.21 -4.88
N SER A 114 -10.03 0.51 -4.12
CA SER A 114 -11.03 1.43 -4.70
C SER A 114 -10.38 2.65 -5.34
N THR A 115 -9.33 3.19 -4.71
CA THR A 115 -8.60 4.39 -5.16
C THR A 115 -7.09 4.16 -5.01
N PRO A 116 -6.45 3.53 -6.01
CA PRO A 116 -4.99 3.40 -6.01
C PRO A 116 -4.36 4.78 -6.18
N THR A 117 -3.26 5.02 -5.47
CA THR A 117 -2.45 6.22 -5.59
C THR A 117 -0.97 5.89 -5.54
N MET A 118 -0.17 6.76 -6.14
CA MET A 118 1.27 6.64 -6.16
C MET A 118 1.88 8.03 -6.04
N ALA A 119 2.92 8.13 -5.23
CA ALA A 119 3.74 9.32 -5.08
C ALA A 119 5.09 9.05 -5.77
N ILE A 120 5.34 9.79 -6.84
CA ILE A 120 6.53 9.64 -7.68
C ILE A 120 7.49 10.78 -7.35
N TYR A 121 8.67 10.39 -6.90
CA TYR A 121 9.77 11.30 -6.61
C TYR A 121 10.77 11.27 -7.77
N PHE A 122 11.58 12.31 -7.87
CA PHE A 122 12.59 12.48 -8.91
C PHE A 122 13.98 12.55 -8.29
N ASP A 123 14.99 12.23 -9.11
CA ASP A 123 16.39 12.33 -8.71
C ASP A 123 16.75 13.78 -8.35
N GLU A 124 17.78 13.98 -7.52
CA GLU A 124 18.21 15.30 -7.02
C GLU A 124 18.45 16.32 -8.16
N ASP A 125 18.94 15.85 -9.31
CA ASP A 125 19.22 16.68 -10.49
C ASP A 125 17.95 17.20 -11.19
N HIS A 126 16.83 16.47 -11.08
CA HIS A 126 15.59 16.75 -11.80
C HIS A 126 14.45 17.22 -10.88
N ALA A 127 14.60 17.10 -9.56
CA ALA A 127 13.56 17.40 -8.57
C ALA A 127 13.11 18.88 -8.55
N SER A 128 13.93 19.80 -9.08
CA SER A 128 13.63 21.23 -9.16
C SER A 128 13.17 21.70 -10.55
N ASP A 129 13.30 20.86 -11.59
CA ASP A 129 12.98 21.22 -12.97
C ASP A 129 11.48 20.98 -13.27
N GLU A 130 10.70 22.05 -13.24
CA GLU A 130 9.27 22.00 -13.53
C GLU A 130 8.97 21.56 -14.98
N GLU A 131 9.81 21.92 -15.95
CA GLU A 131 9.58 21.58 -17.35
C GLU A 131 9.76 20.08 -17.62
N PHE A 132 10.78 19.50 -17.01
CA PHE A 132 11.04 18.07 -17.08
C PHE A 132 9.91 17.26 -16.43
N ILE A 133 9.48 17.68 -15.24
CA ILE A 133 8.43 17.00 -14.46
C ILE A 133 7.09 17.07 -15.18
N ARG A 134 6.74 18.21 -15.79
CA ARG A 134 5.52 18.33 -16.59
C ARG A 134 5.54 17.42 -17.83
N THR A 135 6.72 17.24 -18.42
CA THR A 135 6.90 16.32 -19.56
C THR A 135 6.70 14.86 -19.14
N ILE A 136 7.27 14.46 -17.99
CA ILE A 136 7.05 13.13 -17.43
C ILE A 136 5.60 12.93 -17.01
N ALA A 137 4.97 13.92 -16.37
CA ALA A 137 3.56 13.88 -15.97
C ALA A 137 2.64 13.57 -17.16
N ASN A 138 2.85 14.24 -18.29
CA ASN A 138 2.08 14.00 -19.52
C ASN A 138 2.35 12.62 -20.14
N ARG A 139 3.57 12.08 -19.98
CA ARG A 139 3.91 10.73 -20.44
C ARG A 139 3.29 9.64 -19.57
N ILE A 140 3.16 9.89 -18.27
CA ILE A 140 2.55 8.97 -17.29
C ILE A 140 1.03 8.99 -17.40
N GLY A 141 0.45 10.20 -17.43
CA GLY A 141 -0.98 10.43 -17.38
C GLY A 141 -1.69 9.82 -18.57
N LYS A 142 -2.86 9.23 -18.31
CA LYS A 142 -3.71 8.70 -19.38
C LYS A 142 -4.29 9.87 -20.15
N ILE A 143 -3.86 10.02 -21.40
CA ILE A 143 -4.47 10.96 -22.33
C ILE A 143 -5.38 10.16 -23.24
N THR A 144 -6.69 10.40 -23.10
CA THR A 144 -7.69 9.82 -23.99
C THR A 144 -7.88 10.69 -25.21
N PHE A 145 -8.39 10.09 -26.28
CA PHE A 145 -8.74 10.81 -27.48
C PHE A 145 -9.71 11.95 -27.17
N ASN A 146 -10.69 11.71 -26.30
CA ASN A 146 -11.63 12.72 -25.83
C ASN A 146 -10.97 14.01 -25.30
N ASP A 147 -9.77 13.94 -24.74
CA ASP A 147 -9.09 15.10 -24.17
C ASP A 147 -8.38 15.97 -25.24
N ILE A 148 -8.34 15.54 -26.50
CA ILE A 148 -7.71 16.26 -27.63
C ILE A 148 -8.75 16.60 -28.71
N LEU A 149 -10.04 16.30 -28.48
CA LEU A 149 -11.09 16.57 -29.43
C LEU A 149 -11.63 18.00 -29.29
N LYS A 150 -11.69 18.69 -30.42
CA LYS A 150 -12.39 19.97 -30.54
C LYS A 150 -13.87 19.75 -30.83
N ASP A 151 -14.16 18.93 -31.84
CA ASP A 151 -15.52 18.59 -32.25
C ASP A 151 -15.63 17.11 -32.62
N PHE A 152 -16.70 16.48 -32.12
CA PHE A 152 -17.02 15.08 -32.38
C PHE A 152 -18.39 14.97 -33.04
N ASN A 153 -18.40 14.80 -34.36
CA ASN A 153 -19.63 14.75 -35.15
C ASN A 153 -19.90 13.34 -35.67
N VAL A 154 -21.08 12.83 -35.33
CA VAL A 154 -21.56 11.53 -35.77
C VAL A 154 -22.74 11.74 -36.71
N ASN A 155 -22.56 11.44 -37.99
CA ASN A 155 -23.62 11.58 -38.96
C ASN A 155 -24.26 10.21 -39.23
N TYR A 156 -25.46 10.03 -38.70
CA TYR A 156 -26.24 8.80 -38.87
C TYR A 156 -26.79 8.62 -40.29
N ALA A 157 -26.88 9.68 -41.10
CA ALA A 157 -27.42 9.64 -42.46
C ALA A 157 -26.36 9.18 -43.48
N SER A 158 -25.14 9.69 -43.38
CA SER A 158 -24.00 9.28 -44.22
C SER A 158 -23.18 8.14 -43.62
N MET A 159 -23.56 7.63 -42.45
CA MET A 159 -22.83 6.59 -41.70
C MET A 159 -21.33 6.91 -41.53
N ASN A 160 -20.98 8.18 -41.43
CA ASN A 160 -19.61 8.63 -41.21
C ASN A 160 -19.48 9.34 -39.86
N MET A 161 -18.29 9.23 -39.30
CA MET A 161 -17.90 9.96 -38.10
C MET A 161 -16.76 10.88 -38.50
N SER A 162 -16.91 12.17 -38.24
CA SER A 162 -15.89 13.17 -38.46
C SER A 162 -15.43 13.72 -37.12
N VAL A 163 -14.13 13.70 -36.91
CA VAL A 163 -13.49 14.09 -35.66
C VAL A 163 -12.48 15.18 -35.97
N GLU A 164 -12.59 16.33 -35.29
CA GLU A 164 -11.62 17.42 -35.39
C GLU A 164 -10.69 17.42 -34.18
N ILE A 165 -9.38 17.31 -34.42
CA ILE A 165 -8.33 17.38 -33.40
C ILE A 165 -7.96 18.84 -33.13
N ASP A 166 -7.84 19.21 -31.86
CA ASP A 166 -7.35 20.53 -31.46
C ASP A 166 -5.81 20.59 -31.40
N GLU A 167 -5.18 21.35 -32.30
CA GLU A 167 -3.72 21.55 -32.34
C GLU A 167 -3.17 22.26 -31.09
N GLU A 168 -3.97 23.10 -30.42
CA GLU A 168 -3.53 23.79 -29.20
C GLU A 168 -3.41 22.79 -28.04
N GLN A 169 -4.37 21.88 -27.90
CA GLN A 169 -4.37 20.83 -26.88
C GLN A 169 -3.24 19.80 -27.10
N VAL A 170 -2.89 19.50 -28.35
CA VAL A 170 -1.73 18.65 -28.67
C VAL A 170 -0.43 19.30 -28.23
N LYS A 171 -0.26 20.61 -28.49
CA LYS A 171 0.94 21.37 -28.11
C LYS A 171 1.04 21.57 -26.60
N GLU A 172 -0.07 21.86 -25.92
CA GLU A 172 -0.10 22.02 -24.46
C GLU A 172 0.28 20.71 -23.73
N LYS A 173 -0.13 19.57 -24.30
CA LYS A 173 0.18 18.24 -23.77
C LYS A 173 1.54 17.70 -24.23
N ARG A 174 2.27 18.46 -25.07
CA ARG A 174 3.59 18.09 -25.63
C ARG A 174 3.59 16.68 -26.23
N LEU A 175 2.50 16.32 -26.93
CA LEU A 175 2.42 15.05 -27.63
C LEU A 175 2.96 15.20 -29.04
N ASP A 176 3.69 14.18 -29.50
CA ASP A 176 4.14 14.15 -30.89
C ASP A 176 2.97 13.77 -31.80
N TYR A 177 2.61 14.68 -32.71
CA TYR A 177 1.47 14.51 -33.62
C TYR A 177 1.63 13.24 -34.45
N ASP A 178 2.88 12.90 -34.82
CA ASP A 178 3.20 11.73 -35.62
C ASP A 178 2.95 10.41 -34.86
N GLU A 179 3.21 10.37 -33.55
CA GLU A 179 2.92 9.19 -32.72
C GLU A 179 1.41 8.96 -32.54
N VAL A 180 0.63 10.05 -32.43
CA VAL A 180 -0.82 9.98 -32.30
C VAL A 180 -1.43 9.42 -33.58
N MET A 181 -1.00 9.94 -34.74
CA MET A 181 -1.50 9.50 -36.04
C MET A 181 -1.12 8.04 -36.34
N ALA A 182 0.11 7.63 -36.02
CA ALA A 182 0.55 6.24 -36.17
C ALA A 182 -0.24 5.25 -35.29
N LYS A 183 -0.71 5.65 -34.11
CA LYS A 183 -1.57 4.82 -33.25
C LYS A 183 -2.99 4.70 -33.80
N ILE A 184 -3.51 5.76 -34.42
CA ILE A 184 -4.84 5.78 -35.04
C ILE A 184 -4.86 4.87 -36.27
N GLU A 185 -3.84 4.96 -37.14
CA GLU A 185 -3.70 4.09 -38.33
C GLU A 185 -3.55 2.61 -37.97
N LYS A 186 -2.80 2.30 -36.90
CA LYS A 186 -2.65 0.92 -36.40
C LYS A 186 -3.95 0.34 -35.84
N THR A 187 -4.79 1.19 -35.25
CA THR A 187 -6.00 0.75 -34.54
C THR A 187 -7.21 0.66 -35.48
N PHE A 188 -7.30 1.55 -36.46
CA PHE A 188 -8.43 1.64 -37.39
C PHE A 188 -7.97 1.48 -38.85
N LYS A 189 -8.31 0.35 -39.47
CA LYS A 189 -7.95 0.01 -40.88
C LYS A 189 -8.74 0.78 -41.95
N SER A 190 -9.47 1.84 -41.59
CA SER A 190 -10.30 2.64 -42.50
C SER A 190 -10.54 4.02 -41.88
N VAL A 191 -9.51 4.86 -41.96
CA VAL A 191 -9.52 6.27 -41.57
C VAL A 191 -9.01 7.07 -42.75
N GLU A 192 -9.80 8.05 -43.21
CA GLU A 192 -9.30 9.07 -44.12
C GLU A 192 -8.87 10.27 -43.29
N ILE A 193 -7.62 10.68 -43.49
CA ILE A 193 -6.97 11.75 -42.73
C ILE A 193 -6.85 12.96 -43.65
N ASN A 194 -7.57 14.04 -43.34
CA ASN A 194 -7.40 15.32 -44.00
C ASN A 194 -6.99 16.38 -42.97
N ASN A 195 -5.68 16.58 -42.81
CA ASN A 195 -5.06 17.46 -41.81
C ASN A 195 -5.60 17.16 -40.40
N ASN A 196 -6.56 17.95 -39.90
CA ASN A 196 -7.13 17.81 -38.56
C ASN A 196 -8.48 17.10 -38.49
N LEU A 197 -9.05 16.74 -39.65
CA LEU A 197 -10.33 16.04 -39.73
C LEU A 197 -10.10 14.56 -40.05
N LEU A 198 -10.48 13.70 -39.10
CA LEU A 198 -10.47 12.26 -39.26
C LEU A 198 -11.88 11.79 -39.60
N SER A 199 -12.06 11.21 -40.79
CA SER A 199 -13.30 10.53 -41.18
C SER A 199 -13.16 9.02 -40.97
N PHE A 200 -14.00 8.46 -40.10
CA PHE A 200 -14.11 7.03 -39.89
C PHE A 200 -15.34 6.50 -40.63
N GLU A 201 -15.12 5.49 -41.48
CA GLU A 201 -16.19 4.75 -42.15
C GLU A 201 -16.27 3.31 -41.61
N PRO A 202 -17.45 2.85 -41.15
CA PRO A 202 -17.65 1.47 -40.72
C PRO A 202 -17.67 0.51 -41.92
N LYS A 203 -16.98 -0.63 -41.82
CA LYS A 203 -16.84 -1.62 -42.92
C LYS A 203 -18.09 -2.50 -43.19
N ILE A 204 -19.29 -2.16 -42.72
CA ILE A 204 -20.46 -3.06 -42.84
C ILE A 204 -21.68 -2.34 -43.42
N THR A 205 -22.13 -2.85 -44.57
CA THR A 205 -23.24 -2.37 -45.42
C THR A 205 -24.60 -2.97 -45.04
N GLU A 206 -24.77 -3.54 -43.83
CA GLU A 206 -26.04 -4.18 -43.41
C GLU A 206 -26.83 -3.38 -42.36
N SER A 207 -28.06 -3.05 -42.74
CA SER A 207 -28.87 -1.93 -42.25
C SER A 207 -29.56 -2.12 -40.89
N LYS A 208 -29.44 -3.28 -40.22
CA LYS A 208 -30.07 -3.50 -38.89
C LYS A 208 -29.17 -3.27 -37.69
N HIS A 209 -27.86 -3.35 -37.84
CA HIS A 209 -26.91 -3.18 -36.74
C HIS A 209 -25.89 -2.04 -36.92
N ALA A 210 -25.88 -1.40 -38.10
CA ALA A 210 -24.96 -0.31 -38.44
C ALA A 210 -24.96 0.85 -37.43
N ILE A 211 -26.12 1.28 -36.92
CA ILE A 211 -26.21 2.39 -35.94
C ILE A 211 -25.57 2.00 -34.60
N ARG A 212 -25.79 0.76 -34.15
CA ARG A 212 -25.21 0.26 -32.89
C ARG A 212 -23.70 0.11 -33.03
N GLU A 213 -23.21 -0.39 -34.16
CA GLU A 213 -21.78 -0.55 -34.42
C GLU A 213 -21.07 0.79 -34.55
N LEU A 214 -21.69 1.77 -35.21
CA LEU A 214 -21.16 3.13 -35.33
C LEU A 214 -21.12 3.84 -33.96
N ARG A 215 -22.09 3.58 -33.07
CA ARG A 215 -22.03 4.02 -31.67
C ARG A 215 -20.91 3.32 -30.88
N LEU A 216 -20.76 2.00 -31.02
CA LEU A 216 -19.66 1.27 -30.38
C LEU A 216 -18.28 1.70 -30.92
N LEU A 217 -18.19 2.07 -32.20
CA LEU A 217 -17.00 2.62 -32.81
C LEU A 217 -16.74 4.04 -32.29
N ALA A 218 -17.77 4.87 -32.14
CA ALA A 218 -17.68 6.18 -31.52
C ALA A 218 -17.15 6.10 -30.08
N ASP A 219 -17.72 5.20 -29.28
CA ASP A 219 -17.29 4.99 -27.90
C ASP A 219 -15.84 4.50 -27.86
N LYS A 220 -15.46 3.55 -28.73
CA LYS A 220 -14.07 3.07 -28.85
C LYS A 220 -13.08 4.16 -29.28
N VAL A 221 -13.48 5.05 -30.19
CA VAL A 221 -12.63 6.16 -30.66
C VAL A 221 -12.43 7.16 -29.51
N ARG A 222 -13.49 7.52 -28.78
CA ARG A 222 -13.39 8.44 -27.63
C ARG A 222 -12.55 7.88 -26.49
N ASP A 223 -12.74 6.60 -26.16
CA ASP A 223 -12.04 5.92 -25.07
C ASP A 223 -10.63 5.46 -25.45
N LEU A 224 -10.20 5.65 -26.70
CA LEU A 224 -8.89 5.25 -27.15
C LEU A 224 -7.81 6.01 -26.35
N GLN A 225 -6.95 5.25 -25.68
CA GLN A 225 -5.81 5.80 -24.98
C GLN A 225 -4.68 6.06 -25.98
N ILE A 226 -4.31 7.34 -26.13
CA ILE A 226 -3.26 7.77 -27.06
C ILE A 226 -1.88 7.59 -26.41
N SER A 227 -1.74 8.01 -25.17
CA SER A 227 -0.49 7.94 -24.40
C SER A 227 -0.82 7.73 -22.91
N GLY A 228 0.21 7.46 -22.12
CA GLY A 228 0.06 7.12 -20.71
C GLY A 228 0.36 5.67 -20.41
N ILE A 229 0.71 5.43 -19.16
CA ILE A 229 0.94 4.09 -18.64
C ILE A 229 -0.41 3.44 -18.33
N LYS A 230 -0.51 2.12 -18.50
CA LYS A 230 -1.73 1.37 -18.19
C LYS A 230 -2.04 1.47 -16.69
N ASN A 231 -3.32 1.56 -16.34
CA ASN A 231 -3.83 1.64 -14.96
C ASN A 231 -3.49 2.94 -14.21
N ILE A 232 -2.99 3.96 -14.90
CA ILE A 232 -2.88 5.32 -14.36
C ILE A 232 -3.95 6.18 -15.02
N GLY A 233 -4.63 7.00 -14.22
CA GLY A 233 -5.67 7.93 -14.61
C GLY A 233 -5.12 9.36 -14.60
N LYS A 234 -5.71 10.21 -13.75
CA LYS A 234 -5.31 11.60 -13.58
C LYS A 234 -3.97 11.72 -12.86
N VAL A 235 -3.17 12.71 -13.25
CA VAL A 235 -1.87 13.02 -12.65
C VAL A 235 -1.91 14.46 -12.13
N VAL A 236 -1.42 14.67 -10.92
CA VAL A 236 -1.35 15.97 -10.24
C VAL A 236 0.09 16.23 -9.82
N ILE A 237 0.62 17.39 -10.18
CA ILE A 237 1.97 17.81 -9.80
C ILE A 237 1.84 18.70 -8.57
N ARG A 238 2.60 18.40 -7.51
CA ARG A 238 2.57 19.17 -6.26
C ARG A 238 3.98 19.53 -5.84
N LYS A 239 4.16 20.74 -5.31
CA LYS A 239 5.42 21.14 -4.68
C LYS A 239 5.37 20.83 -3.18
N GLU A 240 6.21 19.91 -2.72
CA GLU A 240 6.36 19.54 -1.31
C GLU A 240 7.72 20.06 -0.82
N GLY A 241 7.69 21.18 -0.08
CA GLY A 241 8.91 21.87 0.33
C GLY A 241 9.64 22.52 -0.85
N GLN A 242 10.84 22.02 -1.18
CA GLN A 242 11.65 22.49 -2.31
C GLN A 242 11.56 21.57 -3.54
N GLU A 243 10.98 20.38 -3.41
CA GLU A 243 10.92 19.38 -4.47
C GLU A 243 9.50 19.29 -5.07
N TRP A 244 9.44 18.92 -6.34
CA TRP A 244 8.18 18.61 -7.01
C TRP A 244 7.93 17.09 -6.95
N VAL A 245 6.72 16.72 -6.55
CA VAL A 245 6.25 15.34 -6.43
C VAL A 245 5.06 15.17 -7.35
N ILE A 246 5.02 14.06 -8.08
CA ILE A 246 3.85 13.69 -8.86
C ILE A 246 2.98 12.74 -8.05
N HIS A 247 1.71 13.09 -7.88
CA HIS A 247 0.68 12.22 -7.32
C HIS A 247 -0.20 11.70 -8.45
N THR A 248 -0.34 10.38 -8.58
CA THR A 248 -1.19 9.78 -9.60
C THR A 248 -2.44 9.14 -9.01
N GLU A 249 -3.55 9.23 -9.74
CA GLU A 249 -4.71 8.36 -9.57
C GLU A 249 -4.43 7.06 -10.34
N GLY A 250 -4.50 5.92 -9.66
CA GLY A 250 -4.04 4.65 -10.20
C GLY A 250 -2.57 4.38 -9.89
N SER A 251 -2.18 3.13 -10.07
CA SER A 251 -0.84 2.65 -9.74
C SER A 251 -0.31 1.74 -10.86
N ASN A 252 0.96 1.94 -11.20
CA ASN A 252 1.74 1.04 -12.05
C ASN A 252 3.23 1.21 -11.75
N LEU A 253 3.62 0.82 -10.54
CA LEU A 253 4.97 1.00 -9.99
C LEU A 253 6.03 0.39 -10.90
N GLY A 254 5.78 -0.81 -11.44
CA GLY A 254 6.76 -1.53 -12.27
C GLY A 254 7.09 -0.86 -13.60
N ALA A 255 6.15 -0.08 -14.16
CA ALA A 255 6.40 0.72 -15.37
C ALA A 255 7.03 2.08 -15.03
N VAL A 256 6.60 2.69 -13.92
CA VAL A 256 7.09 4.01 -13.50
C VAL A 256 8.54 3.99 -13.07
N LEU A 257 8.98 2.97 -12.33
CA LEU A 257 10.38 2.80 -11.91
C LEU A 257 11.37 2.62 -13.07
N LYS A 258 10.89 2.35 -14.29
CA LYS A 258 11.74 2.17 -15.49
C LYS A 258 11.92 3.46 -16.29
N MET A 259 11.23 4.54 -15.94
CA MET A 259 11.35 5.80 -16.65
C MET A 259 12.57 6.57 -16.17
N ASP A 260 13.23 7.24 -17.11
CA ASP A 260 14.40 8.07 -16.81
C ASP A 260 14.00 9.28 -15.94
N GLY A 261 14.77 9.53 -14.88
CA GLY A 261 14.61 10.65 -13.95
C GLY A 261 13.69 10.39 -12.76
N VAL A 262 13.03 9.23 -12.68
CA VAL A 262 12.24 8.83 -11.51
C VAL A 262 13.16 8.21 -10.46
N ASP A 263 13.03 8.67 -9.21
CA ASP A 263 13.78 8.15 -8.07
C ASP A 263 13.22 6.77 -7.65
N PRO A 264 13.98 5.68 -7.79
CA PRO A 264 13.50 4.35 -7.47
C PRO A 264 13.49 4.02 -5.97
N VAL A 265 14.12 4.84 -5.15
CA VAL A 265 14.26 4.62 -3.69
C VAL A 265 13.10 5.26 -2.94
N ARG A 266 12.66 6.45 -3.37
CA ARG A 266 11.61 7.22 -2.68
C ARG A 266 10.21 7.03 -3.26
N THR A 267 10.07 6.56 -4.51
CA THR A 267 8.75 6.38 -5.14
C THR A 267 7.92 5.30 -4.42
N THR A 268 6.72 5.65 -3.97
CA THR A 268 5.84 4.76 -3.18
C THR A 268 4.44 4.65 -3.80
N THR A 269 3.77 3.53 -3.53
CA THR A 269 2.37 3.31 -3.89
C THR A 269 1.61 2.69 -2.74
N ASN A 270 0.31 2.92 -2.72
CA ASN A 270 -0.60 2.37 -1.73
C ASN A 270 -1.17 0.99 -2.14
N ASP A 271 -0.86 0.47 -3.34
CA ASP A 271 -1.24 -0.89 -3.74
C ASP A 271 -0.21 -1.93 -3.24
N ILE A 272 -0.58 -2.62 -2.15
CA ILE A 272 0.27 -3.63 -1.48
C ILE A 272 0.63 -4.80 -2.41
N HIS A 273 -0.29 -5.25 -3.27
CA HIS A 273 -0.05 -6.38 -4.19
C HIS A 273 0.90 -5.99 -5.33
N GLU A 274 0.91 -4.71 -5.68
CA GLU A 274 1.87 -4.19 -6.63
C GLU A 274 3.27 -4.07 -6.02
N VAL A 275 3.37 -3.54 -4.79
CA VAL A 275 4.62 -3.51 -4.03
C VAL A 275 5.21 -4.91 -3.86
N GLU A 276 4.38 -5.90 -3.50
CA GLU A 276 4.79 -7.30 -3.37
C GLU A 276 5.43 -7.85 -4.65
N LYS A 277 4.85 -7.56 -5.81
CA LYS A 277 5.33 -8.09 -7.11
C LYS A 277 6.60 -7.42 -7.60
N VAL A 278 6.76 -6.12 -7.33
CA VAL A 278 7.85 -5.32 -7.86
C VAL A 278 9.05 -5.29 -6.91
N LEU A 279 8.80 -5.06 -5.61
CA LEU A 279 9.83 -4.86 -4.58
C LEU A 279 9.98 -6.06 -3.64
N GLY A 280 8.98 -6.93 -3.56
CA GLY A 280 9.01 -8.16 -2.76
C GLY A 280 8.21 -8.09 -1.46
N VAL A 281 8.22 -9.20 -0.72
CA VAL A 281 7.34 -9.42 0.45
C VAL A 281 7.69 -8.50 1.62
N GLU A 282 8.97 -8.27 1.90
CA GLU A 282 9.41 -7.38 2.99
C GLU A 282 9.02 -5.92 2.74
N ALA A 283 9.07 -5.48 1.47
CA ALA A 283 8.58 -4.17 1.08
C ALA A 283 7.06 -4.08 1.27
N ALA A 284 6.32 -5.13 0.89
CA ALA A 284 4.87 -5.20 1.13
C ALA A 284 4.53 -5.19 2.63
N ARG A 285 5.30 -5.90 3.46
CA ARG A 285 5.14 -5.89 4.92
C ARG A 285 5.30 -4.48 5.49
N ASN A 286 6.36 -3.77 5.12
CA ASN A 286 6.58 -2.40 5.56
C ASN A 286 5.52 -1.43 5.00
N SER A 287 5.06 -1.65 3.77
CA SER A 287 3.95 -0.89 3.18
C SER A 287 2.64 -1.09 3.97
N ILE A 288 2.31 -2.32 4.39
CA ILE A 288 1.15 -2.59 5.26
C ILE A 288 1.27 -1.83 6.58
N ILE A 289 2.45 -1.86 7.21
CA ILE A 289 2.68 -1.18 8.50
C ILE A 289 2.50 0.33 8.34
N HIS A 290 3.16 0.92 7.35
CA HIS A 290 3.12 2.35 7.10
C HIS A 290 1.70 2.82 6.76
N GLU A 291 1.04 2.13 5.83
CA GLU A 291 -0.31 2.50 5.39
C GLU A 291 -1.33 2.38 6.53
N ALA A 292 -1.27 1.30 7.32
CA ALA A 292 -2.17 1.11 8.45
C ALA A 292 -1.94 2.18 9.54
N GLN A 293 -0.68 2.52 9.81
CA GLN A 293 -0.32 3.56 10.78
C GLN A 293 -0.79 4.94 10.31
N THR A 294 -0.46 5.34 9.08
CA THR A 294 -0.88 6.62 8.50
C THR A 294 -2.41 6.75 8.47
N THR A 295 -3.12 5.69 8.09
CA THR A 295 -4.59 5.67 8.07
C THR A 295 -5.19 5.92 9.46
N MET A 296 -4.56 5.41 10.53
CA MET A 296 -5.00 5.64 11.91
C MET A 296 -4.65 7.05 12.40
N GLU A 297 -3.43 7.51 12.12
CA GLU A 297 -2.93 8.84 12.50
C GLU A 297 -3.74 9.97 11.86
N GLU A 298 -4.14 9.83 10.60
CA GLU A 298 -5.02 10.79 9.91
C GLU A 298 -6.40 10.93 10.56
N GLN A 299 -6.86 9.92 11.29
CA GLN A 299 -8.09 9.93 12.06
C GLN A 299 -7.89 10.39 13.51
N GLY A 300 -6.66 10.78 13.88
CA GLY A 300 -6.29 11.18 15.24
C GLY A 300 -6.29 10.04 16.25
N LEU A 301 -6.28 8.79 15.77
CA LEU A 301 -6.27 7.59 16.61
C LEU A 301 -4.83 7.08 16.68
N THR A 302 -4.38 6.74 17.87
CA THR A 302 -3.03 6.21 18.08
C THR A 302 -3.12 4.76 18.53
N VAL A 303 -2.53 3.87 17.74
CA VAL A 303 -2.33 2.45 18.08
C VAL A 303 -0.84 2.21 18.11
N ASP A 304 -0.38 1.45 19.10
CA ASP A 304 1.03 1.10 19.18
C ASP A 304 1.47 0.28 17.95
N VAL A 305 2.57 0.71 17.33
CA VAL A 305 3.08 0.10 16.08
C VAL A 305 3.34 -1.40 16.23
N ARG A 306 3.62 -1.90 17.44
CA ARG A 306 3.87 -3.34 17.68
C ARG A 306 2.65 -4.20 17.34
N HIS A 307 1.44 -3.70 17.55
CA HIS A 307 0.22 -4.42 17.18
C HIS A 307 0.06 -4.50 15.65
N ILE A 308 0.37 -3.41 14.95
CA ILE A 308 0.33 -3.35 13.49
C ILE A 308 1.43 -4.25 12.89
N MET A 309 2.64 -4.22 13.46
CA MET A 309 3.75 -5.10 13.07
C MET A 309 3.36 -6.57 13.19
N LEU A 310 2.75 -6.98 14.32
CA LEU A 310 2.31 -8.36 14.51
C LEU A 310 1.30 -8.80 13.43
N VAL A 311 0.38 -7.92 13.06
CA VAL A 311 -0.60 -8.19 11.99
C VAL A 311 0.09 -8.30 10.63
N ALA A 312 0.99 -7.36 10.30
CA ALA A 312 1.72 -7.36 9.04
C ALA A 312 2.64 -8.59 8.89
N ASP A 313 3.33 -8.99 9.96
CA ASP A 313 4.16 -10.20 10.03
C ASP A 313 3.30 -11.44 9.79
N MET A 314 2.13 -11.54 10.45
CA MET A 314 1.22 -12.67 10.25
C MET A 314 0.67 -12.73 8.82
N MET A 315 0.40 -11.57 8.21
CA MET A 315 -0.05 -11.47 6.81
C MET A 315 1.01 -11.85 5.78
N THR A 316 2.29 -11.80 6.13
CA THR A 316 3.41 -12.00 5.19
C THR A 316 4.25 -13.25 5.49
N ALA A 317 3.97 -13.96 6.58
CA ALA A 317 4.77 -15.10 7.09
C ALA A 317 5.04 -16.21 6.06
N ASP A 318 4.12 -16.48 5.13
CA ASP A 318 4.23 -17.57 4.16
C ASP A 318 4.91 -17.17 2.84
N GLY A 319 5.59 -16.02 2.81
CA GLY A 319 6.28 -15.52 1.62
C GLY A 319 5.34 -14.97 0.54
N LYS A 320 4.09 -14.67 0.91
CA LYS A 320 3.12 -13.91 0.09
C LYS A 320 2.15 -13.18 1.00
N VAL A 321 1.59 -12.06 0.54
CA VAL A 321 0.59 -11.31 1.30
C VAL A 321 -0.74 -12.06 1.31
N LYS A 322 -1.23 -12.42 2.49
CA LYS A 322 -2.51 -13.11 2.70
C LYS A 322 -3.51 -12.21 3.42
N SER A 323 -4.78 -12.35 3.04
CA SER A 323 -5.90 -11.73 3.76
C SER A 323 -6.06 -12.35 5.15
N ILE A 324 -6.49 -11.58 6.15
CA ILE A 324 -6.74 -12.13 7.49
C ILE A 324 -7.97 -13.07 7.55
N GLY A 325 -8.93 -12.85 6.65
CA GLY A 325 -10.21 -13.56 6.61
C GLY A 325 -10.14 -14.99 6.08
N ARG A 326 -11.32 -15.53 5.74
CA ARG A 326 -11.52 -16.94 5.35
C ARG A 326 -10.70 -17.45 4.15
N HIS A 327 -10.25 -16.56 3.27
CA HIS A 327 -9.48 -16.96 2.08
C HIS A 327 -7.96 -16.89 2.28
N GLY A 328 -7.51 -16.50 3.48
CA GLY A 328 -6.09 -16.49 3.84
C GLY A 328 -5.89 -17.11 5.21
N ILE A 329 -5.38 -16.33 6.15
CA ILE A 329 -4.87 -16.81 7.45
C ILE A 329 -5.91 -17.67 8.19
N SER A 330 -7.16 -17.20 8.30
CA SER A 330 -8.18 -17.92 9.08
C SER A 330 -8.64 -19.22 8.42
N GLY A 331 -8.65 -19.29 7.09
CA GLY A 331 -9.06 -20.49 6.35
C GLY A 331 -7.96 -21.55 6.21
N GLU A 332 -6.70 -21.15 6.39
CA GLU A 332 -5.53 -22.03 6.31
C GLU A 332 -5.07 -22.54 7.69
N LYS A 333 -5.80 -22.23 8.78
CA LYS A 333 -5.51 -22.81 10.10
C LYS A 333 -5.47 -24.34 10.06
N ALA A 334 -4.53 -24.93 10.80
CA ALA A 334 -4.32 -26.37 10.82
C ALA A 334 -5.54 -27.13 11.39
N SER A 335 -6.14 -26.65 12.49
CA SER A 335 -7.28 -27.30 13.13
C SER A 335 -8.54 -27.24 12.24
N VAL A 336 -9.21 -28.38 12.09
CA VAL A 336 -10.49 -28.50 11.39
C VAL A 336 -11.57 -27.83 12.22
N LEU A 337 -11.57 -28.04 13.54
CA LEU A 337 -12.54 -27.44 14.45
C LEU A 337 -12.43 -25.91 14.44
N ALA A 338 -11.21 -25.37 14.47
CA ALA A 338 -10.97 -23.93 14.41
C ALA A 338 -11.45 -23.30 13.09
N ARG A 339 -11.28 -23.98 11.95
CA ARG A 339 -11.82 -23.52 10.65
C ARG A 339 -13.34 -23.60 10.63
N ALA A 340 -13.89 -24.72 11.07
CA ALA A 340 -15.33 -24.96 11.05
C ALA A 340 -16.13 -24.04 12.00
N SER A 341 -15.54 -23.59 13.11
CA SER A 341 -16.16 -22.63 14.03
C SER A 341 -16.16 -21.19 13.52
N PHE A 342 -15.28 -20.86 12.56
CA PHE A 342 -15.15 -19.49 12.04
C PHE A 342 -16.17 -19.21 10.93
N GLU A 343 -16.15 -20.01 9.85
CA GLU A 343 -17.08 -19.87 8.72
C GLU A 343 -17.18 -21.20 7.94
N GLU A 344 -18.20 -21.37 7.08
CA GLU A 344 -18.37 -22.56 6.20
C GLU A 344 -18.31 -23.94 6.90
N THR A 345 -18.84 -24.06 8.11
CA THR A 345 -18.76 -25.25 8.99
C THR A 345 -18.95 -26.60 8.27
N GLY A 346 -20.06 -26.76 7.53
CA GLY A 346 -20.38 -28.03 6.87
C GLY A 346 -19.37 -28.42 5.78
N LYS A 347 -18.81 -27.44 5.05
CA LYS A 347 -17.81 -27.71 3.99
C LYS A 347 -16.49 -28.17 4.59
N HIS A 348 -16.04 -27.51 5.68
CA HIS A 348 -14.79 -27.88 6.35
C HIS A 348 -14.88 -29.29 6.95
N LEU A 349 -15.96 -29.60 7.67
CA LEU A 349 -16.16 -30.92 8.25
C LEU A 349 -16.28 -32.02 7.19
N LEU A 350 -17.03 -31.78 6.11
CA LEU A 350 -17.18 -32.75 5.03
C LEU A 350 -15.83 -33.04 4.33
N ARG A 351 -15.07 -31.98 3.99
CA ARG A 351 -13.74 -32.14 3.36
C ARG A 351 -12.76 -32.86 4.27
N ALA A 352 -12.74 -32.50 5.55
CA ALA A 352 -11.89 -33.15 6.54
C ALA A 352 -12.23 -34.65 6.66
N SER A 353 -13.52 -35.00 6.71
CA SER A 353 -13.98 -36.40 6.74
C SER A 353 -13.57 -37.19 5.49
N ILE A 354 -13.70 -36.59 4.30
CA ILE A 354 -13.29 -37.24 3.04
C ILE A 354 -11.78 -37.49 3.00
N ARG A 355 -10.98 -36.55 3.53
CA ARG A 355 -9.52 -36.64 3.54
C ARG A 355 -8.96 -37.44 4.72
N GLY A 356 -9.78 -37.73 5.73
CA GLY A 356 -9.31 -38.28 7.00
C GLY A 356 -8.38 -37.33 7.76
N GLU A 357 -8.65 -36.01 7.72
CA GLU A 357 -7.87 -35.02 8.47
C GLU A 357 -8.05 -35.27 9.99
N VAL A 358 -6.95 -35.17 10.75
CA VAL A 358 -6.91 -35.36 12.20
C VAL A 358 -6.67 -34.01 12.86
N ASP A 359 -7.43 -33.72 13.93
CA ASP A 359 -7.25 -32.51 14.73
C ASP A 359 -6.40 -32.82 15.97
N HIS A 360 -5.30 -32.08 16.15
CA HIS A 360 -4.34 -32.29 17.23
C HIS A 360 -4.62 -31.46 18.49
N LEU A 361 -5.66 -30.64 18.49
CA LEU A 361 -6.10 -29.85 19.64
C LEU A 361 -5.03 -28.90 20.21
N THR A 362 -4.16 -28.35 19.36
CA THR A 362 -3.01 -27.54 19.81
C THR A 362 -3.32 -26.05 19.98
N GLY A 363 -4.39 -25.56 19.36
CA GLY A 363 -4.78 -24.16 19.36
C GLY A 363 -5.77 -23.79 20.46
N ILE A 364 -6.25 -22.56 20.43
CA ILE A 364 -7.12 -22.01 21.48
C ILE A 364 -8.56 -22.49 21.29
N ILE A 365 -9.05 -22.47 20.06
CA ILE A 365 -10.48 -22.59 19.75
C ILE A 365 -10.96 -24.03 19.97
N GLU A 366 -10.21 -24.97 19.41
CA GLU A 366 -10.40 -26.41 19.62
C GLU A 366 -10.46 -26.81 21.11
N ASN A 367 -9.55 -26.30 21.94
CA ASN A 367 -9.50 -26.59 23.38
C ASN A 367 -10.72 -26.03 24.10
N ILE A 368 -11.15 -24.81 23.77
CA ILE A 368 -12.38 -24.23 24.32
C ILE A 368 -13.61 -25.06 23.94
N ILE A 369 -13.72 -25.49 22.67
CA ILE A 369 -14.86 -26.28 22.18
C ILE A 369 -14.99 -27.61 22.94
N ILE A 370 -13.86 -28.26 23.21
CA ILE A 370 -13.82 -29.59 23.88
C ILE A 370 -13.84 -29.45 25.41
N GLY A 371 -13.61 -28.25 25.95
CA GLY A 371 -13.58 -27.99 27.39
C GLY A 371 -12.23 -28.27 28.06
N GLN A 372 -11.13 -28.24 27.28
CA GLN A 372 -9.77 -28.33 27.77
C GLN A 372 -9.20 -26.93 28.11
N PRO A 373 -8.27 -26.80 29.06
CA PRO A 373 -7.55 -25.55 29.30
C PRO A 373 -6.81 -25.08 28.05
N ILE A 374 -6.83 -23.77 27.78
CA ILE A 374 -6.12 -23.19 26.65
C ILE A 374 -4.60 -23.18 26.90
N PRO A 375 -3.74 -23.37 25.87
CA PRO A 375 -2.29 -23.38 26.02
C PRO A 375 -1.67 -21.96 26.05
N LEU A 376 -2.37 -21.00 26.65
CA LEU A 376 -2.00 -19.59 26.73
C LEU A 376 -2.25 -19.04 28.15
N GLY A 377 -1.57 -17.96 28.52
CA GLY A 377 -1.61 -17.41 29.87
C GLY A 377 -1.20 -18.45 30.91
N THR A 378 -2.00 -18.62 31.95
CA THR A 378 -1.74 -19.58 33.04
C THR A 378 -1.71 -21.04 32.59
N GLY A 379 -2.37 -21.37 31.47
CA GLY A 379 -2.36 -22.73 30.92
C GLY A 379 -1.02 -23.12 30.25
N SER A 380 -0.10 -22.17 30.06
CA SER A 380 1.24 -22.43 29.53
C SER A 380 2.24 -22.87 30.61
N VAL A 381 1.90 -22.74 31.90
CA VAL A 381 2.81 -22.97 33.03
C VAL A 381 2.56 -24.35 33.64
N GLY A 382 3.59 -25.21 33.61
CA GLY A 382 3.61 -26.47 34.36
C GLY A 382 4.21 -26.27 35.76
N VAL A 383 3.54 -26.77 36.80
CA VAL A 383 4.04 -26.71 38.18
C VAL A 383 4.46 -28.12 38.63
N ILE A 384 5.64 -28.21 39.26
CA ILE A 384 6.13 -29.44 39.87
C ILE A 384 6.36 -29.16 41.35
N MET A 385 5.70 -29.91 42.22
CA MET A 385 5.93 -29.87 43.67
C MET A 385 6.67 -31.14 44.08
N LYS A 386 7.82 -30.99 44.74
CA LYS A 386 8.54 -32.13 45.30
C LYS A 386 7.87 -32.56 46.61
N GLU A 387 7.36 -33.79 46.65
CA GLU A 387 6.89 -34.38 47.89
C GLU A 387 8.06 -34.58 48.88
N LYS A 388 7.79 -34.32 50.15
CA LYS A 388 8.80 -34.33 51.23
C LYS A 388 9.15 -35.74 51.68
#